data_AF-A0A959PJ37-F1
#
_entry.id   AF-A0A959PJ37-F1
#
_cell.length_a   1.000
_cell.length_b   1.000
_cell.length_c   1.000
_cell.angle_alpha   90.00
_cell.angle_beta   90.00
_cell.angle_gamma   90.00
#
_symmetry.space_group_name_H-M   'P 1'
#
loop_
_entity.id
_entity.type
_entity.pdbx_description
1 polymer ?
#
loop_
_entity_poly.entity_id
_entity_poly.type
_entity_poly.pdbx_seq_one_letter_code
_entity_poly.pdbx_strand_id
1 'polypeptide(L)'
;MENLTEQNIKITVLKFLKAHYKHRTRAGETIAKIDMQGEGGIIADGYLKFTTDENKSFLATFEATSFDSKEELFFSRENDKLYWDSLALSFLFSTLCLAIVHGMGIYPAQKFMFLPAVGIGVVVILIFFYFYRFIFKTFSISRYRYIYAIEQFKRYFADEQWIAFGEDVFPNQDDKHFKELKHQCFRLGIGLIIVNRNLGCRFVATPSIHNLSLTNRETIRFFRKEKAKQTTGNSYLGTLKGTLLYWLNPYRTIDLFRFKKVPFHQFTLVVISLIIILTLLIFELYNGPVKIIADQKAYNKELAENGKNARSEPLSYIVDTPLEPGDFELQKEKAKNEIDKLFSAKVPTDIIISDARKEAFLYYDCSRFANYSGKYYIVQDTILFTFQETMQRIRKLKEYGMDATAIWRGCFLGYGTGYLIYFDEIYPDTSSTRAELEATYLRTFFSSATIDSPAKVTKLEIK
;
A
#
# COMPACT_ATOMS: atom_id res chain seq x y z
N MET A 1 57.09 -3.91 10.36
CA MET A 1 56.60 -3.36 11.64
C MET A 1 55.72 -4.41 12.27
N GLU A 2 55.99 -4.80 13.50
CA GLU A 2 55.26 -5.87 14.20
C GLU A 2 53.97 -5.29 14.79
N ASN A 3 52.83 -5.93 14.49
CA ASN A 3 51.53 -5.51 15.00
C ASN A 3 51.33 -5.97 16.45
N LEU A 4 50.45 -5.29 17.19
CA LEU A 4 50.12 -5.69 18.56
C LEU A 4 49.27 -6.97 18.53
N THR A 5 49.74 -8.03 19.20
CA THR A 5 48.96 -9.26 19.36
C THR A 5 47.84 -9.08 20.39
N GLU A 6 46.72 -9.75 20.18
CA GLU A 6 45.56 -9.71 21.08
C GLU A 6 45.93 -10.12 22.51
N GLN A 7 46.77 -11.16 22.66
CA GLN A 7 47.24 -11.63 23.95
C GLN A 7 48.05 -10.56 24.71
N ASN A 8 48.91 -9.82 24.01
CA ASN A 8 49.68 -8.73 24.62
C ASN A 8 48.76 -7.60 25.07
N ILE A 9 47.73 -7.28 24.28
CA ILE A 9 46.70 -6.30 24.65
C ILE A 9 45.97 -6.77 25.92
N LYS A 10 45.48 -8.02 25.97
CA LYS A 10 44.76 -8.57 27.14
C LYS A 10 45.59 -8.48 28.42
N ILE A 11 46.84 -8.94 28.38
CA ILE A 11 47.73 -8.93 29.56
C ILE A 11 47.99 -7.50 30.03
N THR A 12 48.28 -6.59 29.10
CA THR A 12 48.63 -5.19 29.40
C THR A 12 47.44 -4.45 30.00
N VAL A 13 46.27 -4.59 29.38
CA VAL A 13 45.02 -3.95 29.83
C VAL A 13 44.59 -4.48 31.19
N LEU A 14 44.70 -5.79 31.44
CA LEU A 14 44.36 -6.35 32.75
C LEU A 14 45.27 -5.79 33.86
N LYS A 15 46.59 -5.67 33.60
CA LYS A 15 47.54 -5.04 34.54
C LYS A 15 47.16 -3.57 34.79
N PHE A 16 46.85 -2.85 33.72
CA PHE A 16 46.45 -1.46 33.79
C PHE A 16 45.15 -1.25 34.59
N LEU A 17 44.11 -2.06 34.34
CA LEU A 17 42.87 -2.00 35.11
C LEU A 17 43.07 -2.38 36.58
N LYS A 18 43.91 -3.39 36.88
CA LYS A 18 44.26 -3.71 38.28
C LYS A 18 44.86 -2.51 39.02
N ALA A 19 45.73 -1.76 38.34
CA ALA A 19 46.31 -0.54 38.88
C ALA A 19 45.27 0.59 39.00
N HIS A 20 44.45 0.79 37.97
CA HIS A 20 43.39 1.79 37.94
C HIS A 20 42.41 1.64 39.11
N TYR A 21 41.98 0.42 39.42
CA TYR A 21 41.07 0.16 40.52
C TYR A 21 41.76 -0.09 41.86
N LYS A 22 43.09 0.04 41.97
CA LYS A 22 43.85 -0.32 43.19
C LYS A 22 43.35 0.40 44.44
N HIS A 23 42.89 1.64 44.28
CA HIS A 23 42.42 2.50 45.37
C HIS A 23 40.93 2.41 45.66
N ARG A 24 40.17 1.56 44.94
CA ARG A 24 38.79 1.26 45.35
C ARG A 24 38.81 0.42 46.62
N THR A 25 37.86 0.67 47.51
CA THR A 25 37.63 -0.10 48.74
C THR A 25 37.37 -1.56 48.40
N ARG A 26 38.10 -2.47 49.05
CA ARG A 26 38.06 -3.91 48.78
C ARG A 26 38.05 -4.67 50.09
N ALA A 27 37.04 -5.52 50.25
CA ALA A 27 37.01 -6.57 51.24
C ALA A 27 37.18 -7.91 50.53
N GLY A 28 38.12 -8.76 50.95
CA GLY A 28 38.28 -10.12 50.42
C GLY A 28 39.15 -10.26 49.15
N GLU A 29 38.97 -11.38 48.44
CA GLU A 29 39.83 -11.79 47.34
C GLU A 29 39.52 -11.03 46.03
N THR A 30 40.57 -10.55 45.34
CA THR A 30 40.45 -9.98 44.00
C THR A 30 40.75 -11.05 42.95
N ILE A 31 39.77 -11.34 42.10
CA ILE A 31 39.90 -12.29 41.00
C ILE A 31 40.19 -11.51 39.72
N ALA A 32 41.37 -11.72 39.13
CA ALA A 32 41.77 -11.13 37.85
C ALA A 32 42.19 -12.24 36.89
N LYS A 33 41.45 -12.44 35.80
CA LYS A 33 41.67 -13.52 34.83
C LYS A 33 41.43 -13.06 33.40
N ILE A 34 42.06 -13.78 32.48
CA ILE A 34 41.92 -13.62 31.03
C ILE A 34 41.09 -14.81 30.51
N ASP A 35 40.31 -14.60 29.45
CA ASP A 35 39.48 -15.61 28.75
C ASP A 35 38.53 -16.38 29.70
N MET A 36 37.75 -15.63 30.50
CA MET A 36 36.76 -16.21 31.41
C MET A 36 35.49 -16.59 30.66
N GLN A 37 35.05 -17.83 30.83
CA GLN A 37 33.83 -18.35 30.23
C GLN A 37 32.64 -18.19 31.19
N GLY A 38 31.49 -17.77 30.68
CA GLY A 38 30.24 -17.67 31.39
C GLY A 38 29.20 -18.67 30.94
N GLU A 39 28.11 -18.76 31.71
CA GLU A 39 26.88 -19.45 31.27
C GLU A 39 26.46 -18.97 29.88
N GLY A 40 26.02 -19.91 29.03
CA GLY A 40 25.63 -19.61 27.65
C GLY A 40 26.79 -19.42 26.67
N GLY A 41 28.02 -19.81 27.02
CA GLY A 41 29.16 -19.79 26.09
C GLY A 41 29.75 -18.41 25.82
N ILE A 42 29.42 -17.42 26.66
CA ILE A 42 29.98 -16.06 26.57
C ILE A 42 31.40 -16.09 27.12
N ILE A 43 32.36 -15.55 26.36
CA ILE A 43 33.75 -15.42 26.78
C ILE A 43 34.02 -13.93 26.95
N ALA A 44 34.56 -13.54 28.09
CA ALA A 44 35.11 -12.21 28.29
C ALA A 44 36.64 -12.31 28.26
N ASP A 45 37.28 -11.50 27.41
CA ASP A 45 38.73 -11.49 27.29
C ASP A 45 39.41 -11.09 28.59
N GLY A 46 38.79 -10.17 29.32
CA GLY A 46 39.25 -9.71 30.61
C GLY A 46 38.17 -9.73 31.68
N TYR A 47 38.52 -10.26 32.85
CA TYR A 47 37.63 -10.36 33.99
C TYR A 47 38.32 -9.91 35.27
N LEU A 48 37.80 -8.85 35.89
CA LEU A 48 38.25 -8.34 37.18
C LEU A 48 37.07 -8.23 38.13
N LYS A 49 37.07 -9.03 39.20
CA LYS A 49 36.03 -9.01 40.23
C LYS A 49 36.64 -8.86 41.61
N PHE A 50 36.03 -8.03 42.44
CA PHE A 50 36.33 -7.92 43.87
C PHE A 50 35.07 -7.54 44.64
N THR A 51 35.04 -7.86 45.92
CA THR A 51 33.98 -7.43 46.84
C THR A 51 34.37 -6.12 47.51
N THR A 52 33.44 -5.18 47.62
CA THR A 52 33.62 -3.93 48.36
C THR A 52 33.31 -4.12 49.83
N ASP A 53 33.68 -3.14 50.67
CA ASP A 53 33.46 -3.18 52.12
C ASP A 53 31.97 -3.26 52.50
N GLU A 54 31.08 -2.82 51.62
CA GLU A 54 29.62 -2.96 51.75
C GLU A 54 29.10 -4.35 51.33
N ASN A 55 29.99 -5.34 51.15
CA ASN A 55 29.67 -6.68 50.67
C ASN A 55 29.00 -6.71 49.27
N LYS A 56 29.15 -5.63 48.48
CA LYS A 56 28.69 -5.57 47.08
C LYS A 56 29.80 -6.08 46.17
N SER A 57 29.46 -6.91 45.17
CA SER A 57 30.44 -7.34 44.18
C SER A 57 30.60 -6.28 43.10
N PHE A 58 31.84 -5.84 42.85
CA PHE A 58 32.19 -5.05 41.69
C PHE A 58 32.80 -5.95 40.61
N LEU A 59 32.33 -5.79 39.37
CA LEU A 59 32.75 -6.52 38.19
C LEU A 59 33.15 -5.53 37.09
N ALA A 60 34.42 -5.58 36.69
CA ALA A 60 34.92 -4.94 35.49
C ALA A 60 35.31 -5.99 34.45
N THR A 61 34.85 -5.79 33.21
CA THR A 61 35.17 -6.68 32.08
C THR A 61 35.71 -5.89 30.92
N PHE A 62 36.56 -6.52 30.10
CA PHE A 62 36.98 -5.93 28.84
C PHE A 62 37.02 -6.93 27.70
N GLU A 63 36.90 -6.41 26.48
CA GLU A 63 37.10 -7.10 25.20
C GLU A 63 38.31 -6.46 24.53
N ALA A 64 39.22 -7.28 24.02
CA ALA A 64 40.49 -6.86 23.45
C ALA A 64 40.54 -7.17 21.96
N THR A 65 40.81 -6.15 21.15
CA THR A 65 40.87 -6.30 19.69
C THR A 65 42.27 -5.94 19.17
N SER A 66 42.85 -6.84 18.38
CA SER A 66 44.14 -6.64 17.71
C SER A 66 43.96 -6.12 16.29
N PHE A 67 45.06 -5.84 15.59
CA PHE A 67 44.99 -5.49 14.17
C PHE A 67 44.33 -6.59 13.31
N ASP A 68 44.58 -7.85 13.66
CA ASP A 68 44.06 -9.00 12.90
C ASP A 68 42.54 -9.19 13.12
N SER A 69 42.03 -8.81 14.31
CA SER A 69 40.61 -8.89 14.66
C SER A 69 39.85 -7.56 14.52
N LYS A 70 40.46 -6.54 13.87
CA LYS A 70 39.92 -5.17 13.78
C LYS A 70 38.49 -5.06 13.23
N GLU A 71 38.07 -6.02 12.41
CA GLU A 71 36.73 -6.07 11.82
C GLU A 71 35.63 -6.11 12.89
N GLU A 72 35.93 -6.61 14.10
CA GLU A 72 35.00 -6.66 15.23
C GLU A 72 34.62 -5.27 15.76
N LEU A 73 35.53 -4.30 15.61
CA LEU A 73 35.33 -2.90 15.98
C LEU A 73 34.80 -2.05 14.83
N PHE A 74 34.81 -2.58 13.62
CA PHE A 74 34.28 -1.87 12.47
C PHE A 74 32.78 -2.05 12.40
N PHE A 75 32.05 -0.92 12.32
CA PHE A 75 30.61 -1.02 12.15
C PHE A 75 30.26 -1.66 10.80
N SER A 76 29.36 -2.63 10.85
CA SER A 76 28.70 -3.22 9.70
C SER A 76 27.26 -2.73 9.62
N ARG A 77 26.70 -2.70 8.41
CA ARG A 77 25.31 -2.30 8.20
C ARG A 77 24.38 -3.50 8.35
N GLU A 78 23.40 -3.39 9.24
CA GLU A 78 22.33 -4.37 9.35
C GLU A 78 21.25 -4.11 8.30
N ASN A 79 21.48 -4.64 7.09
CA ASN A 79 20.56 -4.48 5.95
C ASN A 79 19.17 -5.07 6.22
N ASP A 80 19.07 -6.09 7.07
CA ASP A 80 17.79 -6.71 7.41
C ASP A 80 16.92 -5.76 8.23
N LYS A 81 17.46 -5.16 9.30
CA LYS A 81 16.73 -4.14 10.09
C LYS A 81 16.30 -2.97 9.23
N LEU A 82 17.20 -2.51 8.36
CA LEU A 82 16.91 -1.44 7.40
C LEU A 82 15.73 -1.81 6.48
N TYR A 83 15.72 -3.02 5.93
CA TYR A 83 14.66 -3.50 5.05
C TYR A 83 13.30 -3.50 5.76
N TRP A 84 13.24 -4.05 6.97
CA TRP A 84 12.01 -4.16 7.74
C TRP A 84 11.48 -2.82 8.25
N ASP A 85 12.36 -1.91 8.70
CA ASP A 85 11.95 -0.55 9.10
C ASP A 85 11.43 0.24 7.88
N SER A 86 12.05 0.10 6.70
CA SER A 86 11.55 0.72 5.46
C SER A 86 10.20 0.15 5.01
N LEU A 87 10.01 -1.17 5.12
CA LEU A 87 8.77 -1.84 4.76
C LEU A 87 7.62 -1.45 5.71
N ALA A 88 7.87 -1.41 7.02
CA ALA A 88 6.85 -1.01 7.99
C ALA A 88 6.38 0.43 7.74
N LEU A 89 7.30 1.36 7.48
CA LEU A 89 6.95 2.74 7.17
C LEU A 89 6.25 2.90 5.83
N SER A 90 6.62 2.13 4.79
CA SER A 90 5.93 2.20 3.51
C SER A 90 4.47 1.79 3.65
N PHE A 91 4.19 0.70 4.38
CA PHE A 91 2.82 0.27 4.65
C PHE A 91 2.03 1.29 5.46
N LEU A 92 2.64 1.86 6.51
CA LEU A 92 1.99 2.86 7.36
C LEU A 92 1.62 4.12 6.57
N PHE A 93 2.55 4.65 5.76
CA PHE A 93 2.29 5.84 4.95
C PHE A 93 1.32 5.56 3.80
N SER A 94 1.41 4.42 3.13
CA SER A 94 0.41 4.02 2.13
C SER A 94 -0.98 3.92 2.74
N THR A 95 -1.11 3.36 3.94
CA THR A 95 -2.38 3.28 4.67
C THR A 95 -2.92 4.67 5.00
N LEU A 96 -2.06 5.57 5.48
CA LEU A 96 -2.42 6.96 5.77
C LEU A 96 -2.88 7.70 4.50
N CYS A 97 -2.15 7.57 3.40
CA CYS A 97 -2.54 8.15 2.12
C CYS A 97 -3.91 7.62 1.65
N LEU A 98 -4.13 6.31 1.73
CA LEU A 98 -5.42 5.71 1.37
C LEU A 98 -6.56 6.25 2.25
N ALA A 99 -6.34 6.35 3.56
CA ALA A 99 -7.32 6.90 4.49
C ALA A 99 -7.65 8.37 4.17
N ILE A 100 -6.66 9.19 3.82
CA ILE A 100 -6.87 10.59 3.39
C ILE A 100 -7.68 10.64 2.09
N VAL A 101 -7.33 9.82 1.10
CA VAL A 101 -8.03 9.73 -0.19
C VAL A 101 -9.50 9.33 0.00
N HIS A 102 -9.77 8.35 0.88
CA HIS A 102 -11.14 7.98 1.27
C HIS A 102 -11.85 9.13 2.00
N GLY A 103 -11.16 9.84 2.89
CA GLY A 103 -11.70 11.01 3.59
C GLY A 103 -12.10 12.16 2.65
N MET A 104 -11.47 12.24 1.46
CA MET A 104 -11.83 13.17 0.39
C MET A 104 -12.98 12.67 -0.50
N GLY A 105 -13.58 11.51 -0.18
CA GLY A 105 -14.65 10.90 -0.96
C GLY A 105 -14.18 10.26 -2.27
N ILE A 106 -12.87 10.05 -2.44
CA ILE A 106 -12.32 9.35 -3.59
C ILE A 106 -12.16 7.88 -3.22
N TYR A 107 -12.85 7.03 -3.97
CA TYR A 107 -12.84 5.58 -3.80
C TYR A 107 -12.11 4.95 -5.00
N PRO A 108 -10.81 4.58 -4.86
CA PRO A 108 -9.98 4.16 -5.99
C PRO A 108 -10.46 2.87 -6.69
N ALA A 109 -10.89 1.85 -5.95
CA ALA A 109 -11.42 0.59 -6.50
C ALA A 109 -12.74 0.79 -7.24
N GLN A 110 -13.58 1.74 -6.83
CA GLN A 110 -14.79 2.13 -7.56
C GLN A 110 -14.45 2.93 -8.82
N LYS A 111 -13.51 3.87 -8.72
CA LYS A 111 -13.17 4.78 -9.82
C LYS A 111 -12.37 4.12 -10.95
N PHE A 112 -11.43 3.23 -10.60
CA PHE A 112 -10.48 2.64 -11.55
C PHE A 112 -10.67 1.13 -11.75
N MET A 113 -11.77 0.56 -11.23
CA MET A 113 -11.96 -0.89 -11.05
C MET A 113 -10.99 -1.49 -10.01
N PHE A 114 -11.36 -2.66 -9.47
CA PHE A 114 -10.64 -3.28 -8.36
C PHE A 114 -9.17 -3.62 -8.69
N LEU A 115 -8.92 -4.31 -9.80
CA LEU A 115 -7.56 -4.77 -10.15
C LEU A 115 -6.57 -3.61 -10.40
N PRO A 116 -6.90 -2.58 -11.19
CA PRO A 116 -6.01 -1.42 -11.36
C PRO A 116 -5.78 -0.66 -10.05
N ALA A 117 -6.81 -0.52 -9.20
CA ALA A 117 -6.65 0.14 -7.90
C ALA A 117 -5.68 -0.58 -6.98
N VAL A 118 -5.77 -1.92 -6.89
CA VAL A 118 -4.79 -2.73 -6.15
C VAL A 118 -3.39 -2.58 -6.74
N GLY A 119 -3.26 -2.58 -8.08
CA GLY A 119 -1.99 -2.35 -8.76
C GLY A 119 -1.36 -1.01 -8.42
N ILE A 120 -2.13 0.08 -8.44
CA ILE A 120 -1.68 1.41 -8.03
C ILE A 120 -1.23 1.41 -6.56
N GLY A 121 -2.00 0.76 -5.67
CA GLY A 121 -1.64 0.62 -4.26
C GLY A 121 -0.28 -0.06 -4.04
N VAL A 122 -0.01 -1.15 -4.76
CA VAL A 122 1.29 -1.84 -4.71
C VAL A 122 2.43 -0.94 -5.20
N VAL A 123 2.23 -0.20 -6.31
CA VAL A 123 3.22 0.74 -6.83
C VAL A 123 3.54 1.84 -5.80
N VAL A 124 2.52 2.40 -5.14
CA VAL A 124 2.70 3.42 -4.10
C VAL A 124 3.50 2.86 -2.90
N ILE A 125 3.21 1.64 -2.45
CA ILE A 125 3.98 0.97 -1.38
C ILE A 125 5.45 0.81 -1.80
N LEU A 126 5.71 0.38 -3.04
CA LEU A 126 7.08 0.21 -3.55
C LEU A 126 7.82 1.56 -3.61
N ILE A 127 7.18 2.63 -4.09
CA ILE A 127 7.76 3.97 -4.12
C ILE A 127 8.17 4.41 -2.71
N PHE A 128 7.27 4.31 -1.73
CA PHE A 128 7.60 4.66 -0.35
C PHE A 128 8.69 3.76 0.24
N PHE A 129 8.69 2.46 -0.07
CA PHE A 129 9.72 1.54 0.39
C PHE A 129 11.12 1.99 -0.08
N TYR A 130 11.28 2.28 -1.37
CA TYR A 130 12.55 2.76 -1.91
C TYR A 130 12.93 4.14 -1.38
N PHE A 131 11.95 5.04 -1.22
CA PHE A 131 12.15 6.36 -0.63
C PHE A 131 12.69 6.28 0.81
N TYR A 132 12.03 5.52 1.69
CA TYR A 132 12.51 5.34 3.07
C TYR A 132 13.84 4.61 3.14
N ARG A 133 14.06 3.61 2.29
CA ARG A 133 15.35 2.92 2.20
C ARG A 133 16.47 3.88 1.80
N PHE A 134 16.20 4.78 0.86
CA PHE A 134 17.15 5.82 0.45
C PHE A 134 17.43 6.80 1.60
N ILE A 135 16.40 7.33 2.26
CA ILE A 135 16.56 8.22 3.42
C ILE A 135 17.40 7.56 4.50
N PHE A 136 17.05 6.35 4.94
CA PHE A 136 17.76 5.67 6.01
C PHE A 136 19.20 5.32 5.65
N LYS A 137 19.47 5.01 4.37
CA LYS A 137 20.83 4.79 3.87
C LYS A 137 21.65 6.08 3.85
N THR A 138 21.06 7.19 3.41
CA THR A 138 21.71 8.50 3.24
C THR A 138 21.97 9.18 4.59
N PHE A 139 20.95 9.29 5.44
CA PHE A 139 21.06 9.91 6.77
C PHE A 139 21.86 9.09 7.77
N SER A 140 22.30 7.89 7.38
CA SER A 140 23.35 7.15 8.08
C SER A 140 23.07 6.94 9.57
N ILE A 141 21.81 6.66 9.88
CA ILE A 141 21.29 6.55 11.25
C ILE A 141 22.05 5.47 12.01
N SER A 142 22.58 5.81 13.20
CA SER A 142 23.42 4.93 14.02
C SER A 142 22.72 3.62 14.44
N ARG A 143 21.39 3.61 14.45
CA ARG A 143 20.56 2.42 14.71
C ARG A 143 20.84 1.25 13.75
N TYR A 144 21.25 1.52 12.52
CA TYR A 144 21.54 0.48 11.52
C TYR A 144 23.01 0.06 11.46
N ARG A 145 23.84 0.63 12.36
CA ARG A 145 25.28 0.36 12.46
C ARG A 145 25.52 -0.54 13.65
N TYR A 146 25.98 -1.75 13.36
CA TYR A 146 26.29 -2.77 14.35
C TYR A 146 27.79 -2.88 14.52
N ILE A 147 28.28 -2.84 15.75
CA ILE A 147 29.68 -3.13 16.10
C ILE A 147 29.68 -4.42 16.93
N TYR A 148 30.46 -5.40 16.50
CA TYR A 148 30.42 -6.75 17.08
C TYR A 148 30.81 -6.76 18.56
N ALA A 149 31.93 -6.11 18.91
CA ALA A 149 32.41 -6.04 20.29
C ALA A 149 31.38 -5.43 21.26
N ILE A 150 30.70 -4.36 20.82
CA ILE A 150 29.66 -3.71 21.63
C ILE A 150 28.48 -4.66 21.89
N GLU A 151 28.14 -5.50 20.93
CA GLU A 151 26.98 -6.39 21.00
C GLU A 151 27.25 -7.62 21.87
N GLN A 152 28.52 -8.05 21.98
CA GLN A 152 28.93 -8.98 23.03
C GLN A 152 28.68 -8.40 24.43
N PHE A 153 29.06 -7.14 24.67
CA PHE A 153 28.79 -6.47 25.96
C PHE A 153 27.30 -6.35 26.27
N LYS A 154 26.43 -6.32 25.25
CA LYS A 154 24.98 -6.26 25.48
C LYS A 154 24.40 -7.52 26.11
N ARG A 155 25.13 -8.63 26.09
CA ARG A 155 24.64 -9.93 26.57
C ARG A 155 24.73 -10.12 28.08
N TYR A 156 25.65 -9.41 28.74
CA TYR A 156 25.88 -9.58 30.16
C TYR A 156 26.02 -8.24 30.87
N PHE A 157 25.73 -8.25 32.17
CA PHE A 157 25.95 -7.11 33.03
C PHE A 157 27.35 -7.14 33.65
N ALA A 158 28.01 -5.99 33.67
CA ALA A 158 29.20 -5.69 34.47
C ALA A 158 29.10 -4.23 34.93
N ASP A 159 29.61 -3.92 36.12
CA ASP A 159 29.58 -2.56 36.66
C ASP A 159 30.35 -1.59 35.76
N GLU A 160 31.47 -2.05 35.20
CA GLU A 160 32.25 -1.30 34.22
C GLU A 160 32.68 -2.20 33.05
N GLN A 161 32.40 -1.76 31.82
CA GLN A 161 32.73 -2.45 30.59
C GLN A 161 33.74 -1.63 29.79
N TRP A 162 34.76 -2.29 29.23
CA TRP A 162 35.83 -1.63 28.49
C TRP A 162 36.09 -2.30 27.15
N ILE A 163 36.27 -1.50 26.10
CA ILE A 163 36.84 -1.95 24.83
C ILE A 163 38.30 -1.52 24.81
N ALA A 164 39.20 -2.49 24.67
CA ALA A 164 40.62 -2.23 24.52
C ALA A 164 41.10 -2.62 23.13
N PHE A 165 41.90 -1.77 22.50
CA PHE A 165 42.41 -2.05 21.16
C PHE A 165 43.80 -1.47 20.96
N GLY A 166 44.55 -2.09 20.04
CA GLY A 166 45.88 -1.61 19.64
C GLY A 166 45.81 -0.28 18.89
N GLU A 167 46.80 0.58 19.06
CA GLU A 167 46.92 1.86 18.33
C GLU A 167 46.99 1.66 16.81
N ASP A 168 47.41 0.48 16.35
CA ASP A 168 47.45 0.06 14.95
C ASP A 168 46.06 -0.25 14.34
N VAL A 169 45.04 -0.50 15.15
CA VAL A 169 43.66 -0.78 14.69
C VAL A 169 43.05 0.43 14.00
N PHE A 170 43.26 1.63 14.53
CA PHE A 170 42.79 2.89 13.98
C PHE A 170 43.98 3.84 13.76
N PRO A 171 44.62 3.80 12.57
CA PRO A 171 45.81 4.61 12.31
C PRO A 171 45.54 6.12 12.29
N ASN A 172 44.28 6.52 12.09
CA ASN A 172 43.85 7.92 12.10
C ASN A 172 42.70 8.12 13.10
N GLN A 173 42.81 9.14 13.97
CA GLN A 173 41.73 9.53 14.89
C GLN A 173 40.50 10.09 14.17
N ASP A 174 40.66 10.51 12.91
CA ASP A 174 39.55 10.97 12.07
C ASP A 174 38.80 9.86 11.32
N ASP A 175 39.21 8.59 11.51
CA ASP A 175 38.54 7.44 10.90
C ASP A 175 37.04 7.40 11.26
N LYS A 176 36.21 7.20 10.24
CA LYS A 176 34.76 7.08 10.37
C LYS A 176 34.35 5.96 11.32
N HIS A 177 35.05 4.81 11.29
CA HIS A 177 34.79 3.68 12.16
C HIS A 177 35.14 4.01 13.61
N PHE A 178 36.26 4.71 13.85
CA PHE A 178 36.64 5.14 15.18
C PHE A 178 35.65 6.16 15.78
N LYS A 179 35.20 7.13 14.98
CA LYS A 179 34.18 8.11 15.38
C LYS A 179 32.86 7.44 15.77
N GLU A 180 32.41 6.45 15.00
CA GLU A 180 31.22 5.68 15.32
C GLU A 180 31.40 4.83 16.59
N LEU A 181 32.52 4.12 16.73
CA LEU A 181 32.85 3.35 17.92
C LEU A 181 32.82 4.24 19.17
N LYS A 182 33.51 5.38 19.13
CA LYS A 182 33.53 6.37 20.22
C LYS A 182 32.13 6.86 20.56
N HIS A 183 31.32 7.19 19.55
CA HIS A 183 29.95 7.65 19.75
C HIS A 183 29.06 6.58 20.39
N GLN A 184 29.14 5.33 19.94
CA GLN A 184 28.37 4.22 20.52
C GLN A 184 28.81 3.89 21.94
N CYS A 185 30.12 3.85 22.21
CA CYS A 185 30.66 3.62 23.55
C CYS A 185 30.20 4.70 24.52
N PHE A 186 30.25 5.98 24.13
CA PHE A 186 29.75 7.09 24.96
C PHE A 186 28.26 6.94 25.29
N ARG A 187 27.43 6.64 24.28
CA ARG A 187 25.99 6.45 24.47
C ARG A 187 25.67 5.26 25.39
N LEU A 188 26.49 4.22 25.36
CA LEU A 188 26.30 3.02 26.17
C LEU A 188 27.06 3.07 27.51
N GLY A 189 27.86 4.09 27.78
CA GLY A 189 28.69 4.15 29.00
C GLY A 189 29.83 3.12 29.02
N ILE A 190 30.28 2.64 27.86
CA ILE A 190 31.40 1.69 27.73
C ILE A 190 32.70 2.50 27.64
N GLY A 191 33.71 2.11 28.42
CA GLY A 191 35.03 2.73 28.40
C GLY A 191 35.86 2.31 27.18
N LEU A 192 36.83 3.14 26.80
CA LEU A 192 37.73 2.89 25.68
C LEU A 192 39.20 3.04 26.12
N ILE A 193 40.01 2.02 25.82
CA ILE A 193 41.44 1.96 26.13
C ILE A 193 42.22 1.74 24.84
N ILE A 194 43.21 2.58 24.58
CA ILE A 194 44.19 2.38 23.51
C ILE A 194 45.46 1.80 24.13
N VAL A 195 46.00 0.76 23.51
CA VAL A 195 47.31 0.20 23.82
C VAL A 195 48.30 0.61 22.73
N ASN A 196 49.32 1.37 23.10
CA ASN A 196 50.38 1.75 22.15
C ASN A 196 51.32 0.56 21.88
N ARG A 197 52.18 0.69 20.87
CA ARG A 197 53.16 -0.34 20.51
C ARG A 197 54.16 -0.68 21.62
N ASN A 198 54.38 0.24 22.56
CA ASN A 198 55.25 0.08 23.72
C ASN A 198 54.52 -0.54 24.93
N LEU A 199 53.31 -1.11 24.74
CA LEU A 199 52.47 -1.68 25.80
C LEU A 199 52.07 -0.67 26.89
N GLY A 200 52.03 0.61 26.54
CA GLY A 200 51.44 1.67 27.35
C GLY A 200 49.94 1.78 27.07
N CYS A 201 49.13 1.85 28.13
CA CYS A 201 47.69 2.06 28.03
C CYS A 201 47.32 3.53 28.22
N ARG A 202 46.36 4.02 27.41
CA ARG A 202 45.77 5.34 27.56
C ARG A 202 44.25 5.26 27.52
N PHE A 203 43.58 5.94 28.44
CA PHE A 203 42.13 6.11 28.38
C PHE A 203 41.74 7.10 27.27
N VAL A 204 40.79 6.70 26.45
CA VAL A 204 40.11 7.59 25.49
C VAL A 204 38.79 8.09 26.07
N ALA A 205 38.08 7.20 26.75
CA ALA A 205 36.83 7.49 27.43
C ALA A 205 36.70 6.57 28.65
N THR A 206 36.26 7.10 29.78
CA THR A 206 35.92 6.32 30.97
C THR A 206 34.48 5.83 30.89
N PRO A 207 34.16 4.63 31.42
CA PRO A 207 32.79 4.16 31.49
C PRO A 207 31.97 5.07 32.40
N SER A 208 30.69 5.19 32.13
CA SER A 208 29.76 5.96 32.95
C SER A 208 28.44 5.20 33.11
N ILE A 209 28.05 4.94 34.36
CA ILE A 209 26.86 4.15 34.70
C ILE A 209 25.56 4.96 34.52
N HIS A 210 25.65 6.28 34.31
CA HIS A 210 24.49 7.19 34.32
C HIS A 210 23.47 6.98 33.18
N ASN A 211 23.72 6.11 32.21
CA ASN A 211 22.73 5.81 31.17
C ASN A 211 21.84 4.60 31.58
N LEU A 212 20.64 4.94 32.06
CA LEU A 212 19.48 4.10 32.44
C LEU A 212 19.08 2.94 31.49
N SER A 213 19.74 2.75 30.34
CA SER A 213 19.36 1.74 29.34
C SER A 213 19.94 0.34 29.60
N LEU A 214 20.86 0.16 30.56
CA LEU A 214 21.57 -1.11 30.77
C LEU A 214 21.14 -1.87 32.04
N THR A 215 20.25 -1.30 32.84
CA THR A 215 19.87 -1.76 34.19
C THR A 215 19.09 -3.08 34.24
N ASN A 216 18.47 -3.52 33.14
CA ASN A 216 17.63 -4.74 33.11
C ASN A 216 18.37 -5.99 32.59
N ARG A 217 19.70 -6.09 32.74
CA ARG A 217 20.47 -7.25 32.28
C ARG A 217 20.67 -8.27 33.39
N GLU A 218 20.53 -9.54 33.06
CA GLU A 218 20.85 -10.63 33.98
C GLU A 218 22.36 -10.65 34.25
N THR A 219 22.73 -10.75 35.53
CA THR A 219 24.11 -10.97 35.95
C THR A 219 24.49 -12.41 35.60
N ILE A 220 25.26 -12.59 34.53
CA ILE A 220 25.73 -13.92 34.13
C ILE A 220 26.76 -14.42 35.14
N ARG A 221 26.59 -15.66 35.60
CA ARG A 221 27.60 -16.33 36.43
C ARG A 221 28.73 -16.82 35.52
N PHE A 222 29.94 -16.32 35.75
CA PHE A 222 31.13 -16.78 35.04
C PHE A 222 31.70 -18.02 35.73
N PHE A 223 31.92 -19.11 34.99
CA PHE A 223 32.39 -20.39 35.49
C PHE A 223 33.86 -20.62 35.16
N ARG A 224 34.54 -21.41 35.99
CA ARG A 224 35.88 -21.94 35.68
C ARG A 224 35.75 -22.97 34.55
N LYS A 225 36.66 -22.92 33.55
CA LYS A 225 36.72 -23.76 32.32
C LYS A 225 36.46 -25.27 32.49
N GLU A 226 36.53 -25.82 33.70
CA GLU A 226 36.39 -27.26 33.99
C GLU A 226 34.94 -27.77 34.03
N LYS A 227 33.91 -26.92 34.16
CA LYS A 227 32.50 -27.37 34.33
C LYS A 227 31.59 -27.25 33.10
N ALA A 228 32.06 -26.71 31.96
CA ALA A 228 31.20 -26.39 30.82
C ALA A 228 30.83 -27.58 29.90
N LYS A 229 31.23 -28.82 30.22
CA LYS A 229 31.13 -29.98 29.32
C LYS A 229 29.86 -30.85 29.46
N GLN A 230 28.85 -30.46 30.24
CA GLN A 230 27.77 -31.40 30.65
C GLN A 230 26.34 -31.10 30.21
N THR A 231 26.08 -30.12 29.33
CA THR A 231 24.69 -29.77 28.94
C THR A 231 24.48 -29.74 27.43
N THR A 232 24.55 -30.91 26.80
CA THR A 232 24.01 -31.12 25.44
C THR A 232 23.36 -32.50 25.34
N GLY A 233 22.16 -32.63 25.94
CA GLY A 233 21.29 -33.78 25.78
C GLY A 233 20.23 -33.51 24.70
N ASN A 234 20.40 -34.15 23.54
CA ASN A 234 19.49 -34.10 22.40
C ASN A 234 18.10 -34.67 22.74
N SER A 235 17.04 -33.94 22.38
CA SER A 235 15.69 -34.50 22.17
C SER A 235 15.11 -33.91 20.89
N TYR A 236 15.19 -34.68 19.81
CA TYR A 236 14.74 -34.36 18.45
C TYR A 236 13.19 -34.34 18.31
N LEU A 237 12.46 -34.59 19.39
CA LEU A 237 10.99 -34.68 19.43
C LEU A 237 10.29 -33.42 20.00
N GLY A 238 11.05 -32.45 20.52
CA GLY A 238 10.52 -31.15 20.99
C GLY A 238 10.43 -30.06 19.91
N THR A 239 11.02 -30.30 18.74
CA THR A 239 11.25 -29.30 17.68
C THR A 239 9.97 -28.87 16.93
N LEU A 240 8.93 -29.70 16.90
CA LEU A 240 7.67 -29.39 16.21
C LEU A 240 6.66 -28.62 17.08
N LYS A 241 6.63 -28.83 18.41
CA LYS A 241 5.86 -27.98 19.33
C LYS A 241 6.61 -26.70 19.71
N GLY A 242 7.94 -26.70 19.58
CA GLY A 242 8.77 -25.52 19.80
C GLY A 242 8.51 -24.40 18.81
N THR A 243 8.25 -24.66 17.52
CA THR A 243 8.24 -23.62 16.47
C THR A 243 7.17 -22.55 16.69
N LEU A 244 6.03 -22.92 17.27
CA LEU A 244 4.92 -22.00 17.55
C LEU A 244 5.12 -21.23 18.87
N LEU A 245 5.78 -21.85 19.87
CA LEU A 245 6.16 -21.22 21.13
C LEU A 245 7.44 -20.37 21.03
N TYR A 246 8.33 -20.66 20.07
CA TYR A 246 9.50 -19.84 19.71
C TYR A 246 9.08 -18.47 19.15
N TRP A 247 7.92 -18.40 18.50
CA TRP A 247 7.35 -17.14 18.01
C TRP A 247 6.84 -16.24 19.15
N LEU A 248 6.42 -16.83 20.28
CA LEU A 248 5.81 -16.12 21.41
C LEU A 248 6.80 -15.77 22.54
N ASN A 249 8.02 -16.30 22.53
CA ASN A 249 8.97 -16.08 23.62
C ASN A 249 10.41 -15.82 23.12
N PRO A 250 10.78 -14.55 22.82
CA PRO A 250 12.02 -14.20 22.13
C PRO A 250 13.31 -14.34 22.97
N TYR A 251 13.23 -14.85 24.19
CA TYR A 251 14.35 -14.83 25.15
C TYR A 251 15.06 -16.16 25.39
N ARG A 252 14.66 -17.26 24.74
CA ARG A 252 15.27 -18.57 24.98
C ARG A 252 15.69 -19.28 23.70
N THR A 253 16.87 -18.94 23.18
CA THR A 253 17.69 -19.89 22.44
C THR A 253 19.18 -19.63 22.67
N ILE A 254 19.77 -20.56 23.40
CA ILE A 254 21.16 -21.00 23.26
C ILE A 254 21.26 -21.57 21.84
N ASP A 255 21.96 -20.88 20.95
CA ASP A 255 22.72 -21.47 19.85
C ASP A 255 23.49 -20.38 19.10
N LEU A 256 24.70 -20.72 18.67
CA LEU A 256 25.76 -19.87 18.11
C LEU A 256 25.41 -19.23 16.74
N PHE A 257 24.14 -19.20 16.34
CA PHE A 257 23.67 -18.57 15.10
C PHE A 257 23.37 -17.09 15.31
N ARG A 258 24.43 -16.29 15.15
CA ARG A 258 24.46 -15.07 14.34
C ARG A 258 23.15 -14.23 14.37
N PHE A 259 23.11 -13.33 15.36
CA PHE A 259 22.16 -12.25 15.63
C PHE A 259 21.26 -11.77 14.47
N LYS A 260 20.16 -12.48 14.21
CA LYS A 260 18.98 -11.90 13.55
C LYS A 260 17.82 -11.91 14.54
N LYS A 261 17.67 -10.85 15.34
CA LYS A 261 16.41 -10.62 16.06
C LYS A 261 15.33 -10.47 14.99
N VAL A 262 14.35 -11.38 14.98
CA VAL A 262 13.20 -11.26 14.10
C VAL A 262 12.53 -9.91 14.40
N PRO A 263 12.30 -9.05 13.40
CA PRO A 263 11.79 -7.70 13.60
C PRO A 263 10.28 -7.74 13.87
N PHE A 264 9.92 -8.23 15.06
CA PHE A 264 8.53 -8.51 15.46
C PHE A 264 7.67 -7.24 15.44
N HIS A 265 8.18 -6.13 15.97
CA HIS A 265 7.44 -4.86 15.98
C HIS A 265 7.15 -4.35 14.56
N GLN A 266 8.14 -4.41 13.67
CA GLN A 266 7.99 -4.03 12.27
C GLN A 266 6.96 -4.92 11.57
N PHE A 267 7.03 -6.23 11.82
CA PHE A 267 6.04 -7.18 11.31
C PHE A 267 4.63 -6.86 11.80
N THR A 268 4.43 -6.58 13.10
CA THR A 268 3.12 -6.21 13.65
C THR A 268 2.56 -4.94 12.99
N LEU A 269 3.39 -3.94 12.73
CA LEU A 269 2.98 -2.71 12.05
C LEU A 269 2.53 -2.96 10.61
N VAL A 270 3.24 -3.83 9.88
CA VAL A 270 2.85 -4.23 8.52
C VAL A 270 1.51 -4.95 8.55
N VAL A 271 1.31 -5.89 9.47
CA VAL A 271 0.06 -6.65 9.59
C VAL A 271 -1.12 -5.73 9.93
N ILE A 272 -0.96 -4.83 10.90
CA ILE A 272 -2.00 -3.85 11.27
C ILE A 272 -2.34 -2.96 10.08
N SER A 273 -1.33 -2.44 9.38
CA SER A 273 -1.52 -1.61 8.19
C SER A 273 -2.27 -2.36 7.08
N LEU A 274 -1.94 -3.63 6.85
CA LEU A 274 -2.59 -4.48 5.86
C LEU A 274 -4.06 -4.74 6.22
N ILE A 275 -4.37 -4.99 7.50
CA ILE A 275 -5.75 -5.14 7.98
C ILE A 275 -6.55 -3.86 7.75
N ILE A 276 -5.97 -2.68 8.00
CA ILE A 276 -6.64 -1.40 7.76
C ILE A 276 -6.91 -1.19 6.27
N ILE A 277 -5.90 -1.41 5.41
CA ILE A 277 -6.05 -1.32 3.95
C ILE A 277 -7.15 -2.28 3.47
N LEU A 278 -7.14 -3.54 3.95
CA LEU A 278 -8.15 -4.53 3.58
C LEU A 278 -9.55 -4.11 4.04
N THR A 279 -9.68 -3.56 5.25
CA THR A 279 -10.95 -3.08 5.79
C THR A 279 -11.50 -1.93 4.96
N LEU A 280 -10.65 -0.98 4.55
CA LEU A 280 -11.03 0.14 3.68
C LEU A 280 -11.47 -0.34 2.29
N LEU A 281 -10.78 -1.34 1.72
CA LEU A 281 -11.16 -1.93 0.44
C LEU A 281 -12.50 -2.70 0.53
N ILE A 282 -12.74 -3.46 1.62
CA ILE A 282 -14.02 -4.14 1.84
C ILE A 282 -15.14 -3.12 1.99
N PHE A 283 -14.92 -2.05 2.75
CA PHE A 283 -15.88 -0.95 2.92
C PHE A 283 -16.21 -0.30 1.57
N GLU A 284 -15.21 -0.09 0.73
CA GLU A 284 -15.38 0.44 -0.61
C GLU A 284 -16.18 -0.49 -1.52
N LEU A 285 -15.95 -1.80 -1.45
CA LEU A 285 -16.72 -2.79 -2.21
C LEU A 285 -18.19 -2.87 -1.75
N TYR A 286 -18.43 -2.78 -0.44
CA TYR A 286 -19.80 -2.86 0.12
C TYR A 286 -20.63 -1.60 -0.17
N ASN A 287 -20.01 -0.42 -0.14
CA ASN A 287 -20.65 0.85 -0.43
C ASN A 287 -20.54 1.25 -1.91
N GLY A 288 -20.24 0.29 -2.79
CA GLY A 288 -20.24 0.49 -4.24
C GLY A 288 -21.61 0.93 -4.77
N PRO A 289 -21.65 1.69 -5.88
CA PRO A 289 -22.91 2.09 -6.52
C PRO A 289 -23.74 0.90 -7.02
N VAL A 290 -23.10 -0.25 -7.24
CA VAL A 290 -23.77 -1.51 -7.63
C VAL A 290 -23.98 -2.37 -6.38
N LYS A 291 -25.15 -2.27 -5.76
CA LYS A 291 -25.57 -3.24 -4.74
C LYS A 291 -25.98 -4.54 -5.43
N ILE A 292 -25.13 -5.56 -5.36
CA ILE A 292 -25.51 -6.91 -5.80
C ILE A 292 -26.49 -7.47 -4.77
N ILE A 293 -27.78 -7.42 -5.10
CA ILE A 293 -28.85 -7.97 -4.28
C ILE A 293 -28.79 -9.50 -4.40
N ALA A 294 -28.27 -10.16 -3.37
CA ALA A 294 -28.21 -11.63 -3.33
C ALA A 294 -29.59 -12.27 -3.10
N ASP A 295 -30.51 -11.57 -2.41
CA ASP A 295 -31.87 -12.04 -2.15
C ASP A 295 -32.89 -11.04 -2.70
N GLN A 296 -33.43 -11.38 -3.87
CA GLN A 296 -34.48 -10.61 -4.56
C GLN A 296 -35.69 -10.37 -3.64
N LYS A 297 -36.04 -11.31 -2.75
CA LYS A 297 -37.20 -11.18 -1.86
C LYS A 297 -36.96 -10.17 -0.75
N ALA A 298 -35.77 -10.18 -0.15
CA ALA A 298 -35.41 -9.21 0.88
C ALA A 298 -35.40 -7.79 0.31
N TYR A 299 -34.83 -7.60 -0.88
CA TYR A 299 -34.82 -6.31 -1.56
C TYR A 299 -36.21 -5.83 -1.94
N ASN A 300 -37.04 -6.68 -2.55
CA ASN A 300 -38.41 -6.30 -2.90
C ASN A 300 -39.24 -5.93 -1.66
N LYS A 301 -38.97 -6.56 -0.51
CA LYS A 301 -39.60 -6.21 0.77
C LYS A 301 -39.15 -4.83 1.26
N GLU A 302 -37.85 -4.53 1.22
CA GLU A 302 -37.30 -3.22 1.58
C GLU A 302 -37.81 -2.12 0.65
N LEU A 303 -37.91 -2.40 -0.66
CA LEU A 303 -38.45 -1.48 -1.66
C LEU A 303 -39.95 -1.23 -1.47
N ALA A 304 -40.71 -2.26 -1.11
CA ALA A 304 -42.12 -2.14 -0.77
C ALA A 304 -42.34 -1.38 0.56
N GLU A 305 -41.45 -1.53 1.55
CA GLU A 305 -41.50 -0.76 2.79
C GLU A 305 -41.12 0.72 2.56
N ASN A 306 -40.07 0.99 1.78
CA ASN A 306 -39.68 2.34 1.41
C ASN A 306 -40.73 3.00 0.50
N GLY A 307 -41.36 2.24 -0.39
CA GLY A 307 -42.44 2.69 -1.27
C GLY A 307 -43.71 3.12 -0.53
N LYS A 308 -44.00 2.57 0.65
CA LYS A 308 -45.14 3.01 1.50
C LYS A 308 -44.99 4.44 1.99
N ASN A 309 -43.75 4.91 2.13
CA ASN A 309 -43.42 6.26 2.61
C ASN A 309 -42.92 7.17 1.48
N ALA A 310 -42.77 6.64 0.26
CA ALA A 310 -42.34 7.42 -0.88
C ALA A 310 -43.45 8.39 -1.27
N ARG A 311 -43.13 9.69 -1.32
CA ARG A 311 -44.01 10.68 -1.95
C ARG A 311 -44.19 10.25 -3.42
N SER A 312 -45.44 10.28 -3.89
CA SER A 312 -45.74 10.08 -5.31
C SER A 312 -44.83 10.99 -6.14
N GLU A 313 -44.09 10.39 -7.09
CA GLU A 313 -43.24 11.15 -7.98
C GLU A 313 -44.09 12.26 -8.63
N PRO A 314 -43.63 13.52 -8.60
CA PRO A 314 -44.37 14.60 -9.22
C PRO A 314 -44.48 14.28 -10.72
N LEU A 315 -45.71 14.32 -11.25
CA LEU A 315 -46.04 14.10 -12.66
C LEU A 315 -45.29 15.03 -13.63
N SER A 316 -44.65 16.07 -13.08
CA SER A 316 -43.74 16.97 -13.76
C SER A 316 -42.49 17.14 -12.91
N TYR A 317 -41.33 16.81 -13.45
CA TYR A 317 -40.07 17.31 -12.92
C TYR A 317 -39.83 18.69 -13.55
N ILE A 318 -39.67 19.71 -12.72
CA ILE A 318 -39.05 20.95 -13.17
C ILE A 318 -37.57 20.60 -13.30
N VAL A 319 -36.99 20.82 -14.48
CA VAL A 319 -35.54 20.70 -14.66
C VAL A 319 -34.92 21.85 -13.88
N ASP A 320 -34.56 21.61 -12.62
CA ASP A 320 -33.96 22.59 -11.71
C ASP A 320 -32.49 22.88 -12.02
N THR A 321 -31.98 22.43 -13.17
CA THR A 321 -30.73 22.94 -13.71
C THR A 321 -31.06 24.22 -14.49
N PRO A 322 -30.80 25.42 -13.96
CA PRO A 322 -30.77 26.60 -14.82
C PRO A 322 -29.73 26.33 -15.90
N LEU A 323 -30.17 26.28 -17.16
CA LEU A 323 -29.28 26.53 -18.28
C LEU A 323 -28.78 27.96 -18.08
N GLU A 324 -27.63 28.13 -17.42
CA GLU A 324 -26.98 29.43 -17.33
C GLU A 324 -26.74 29.92 -18.76
N PRO A 325 -27.34 31.05 -19.18
CA PRO A 325 -27.00 31.68 -20.43
C PRO A 325 -25.71 32.49 -20.20
N GLY A 326 -24.58 31.78 -20.11
CA GLY A 326 -23.26 32.36 -19.94
C GLY A 326 -22.30 31.84 -21.01
N ASP A 327 -21.81 32.76 -21.85
CA ASP A 327 -20.62 32.65 -22.70
C ASP A 327 -20.62 31.70 -23.92
N PHE A 328 -21.70 31.65 -24.70
CA PHE A 328 -21.70 31.04 -26.04
C PHE A 328 -21.49 32.01 -27.22
N GLU A 329 -20.99 33.23 -26.99
CA GLU A 329 -20.76 34.19 -28.09
C GLU A 329 -19.33 34.22 -28.64
N LEU A 330 -18.33 33.68 -27.93
CA LEU A 330 -16.93 33.68 -28.39
C LEU A 330 -16.48 32.41 -29.14
N GLN A 331 -17.38 31.46 -29.39
CA GLN A 331 -17.09 30.24 -30.15
C GLN A 331 -17.92 30.06 -31.43
N LYS A 332 -18.73 31.04 -31.85
CA LYS A 332 -19.56 30.91 -33.05
C LYS A 332 -18.77 30.72 -34.35
N GLU A 333 -17.56 31.25 -34.47
CA GLU A 333 -16.74 31.07 -35.70
C GLU A 333 -15.94 29.76 -35.71
N LYS A 334 -15.42 29.30 -34.57
CA LYS A 334 -14.71 28.01 -34.50
C LYS A 334 -15.67 26.83 -34.57
N ALA A 335 -16.85 26.94 -33.94
CA ALA A 335 -17.89 25.93 -34.03
C ALA A 335 -18.45 25.81 -35.44
N LYS A 336 -18.56 26.89 -36.24
CA LYS A 336 -19.08 26.79 -37.62
C LYS A 336 -18.17 25.93 -38.52
N ASN A 337 -16.85 26.10 -38.38
CA ASN A 337 -15.86 25.30 -39.12
C ASN A 337 -15.72 23.85 -38.61
N GLU A 338 -15.99 23.59 -37.33
CA GLU A 338 -16.08 22.22 -36.80
C GLU A 338 -17.41 21.54 -37.09
N ILE A 339 -18.51 22.29 -37.13
CA ILE A 339 -19.85 21.80 -37.46
C ILE A 339 -19.90 21.39 -38.94
N ASP A 340 -19.29 22.13 -39.86
CA ASP A 340 -19.18 21.71 -41.27
C ASP A 340 -18.26 20.47 -41.44
N LYS A 341 -17.29 20.28 -40.53
CA LYS A 341 -16.45 19.06 -40.44
C LYS A 341 -17.17 17.87 -39.76
N LEU A 342 -18.08 18.13 -38.82
CA LEU A 342 -18.92 17.14 -38.13
C LEU A 342 -20.09 16.69 -39.01
N PHE A 343 -20.63 17.57 -39.86
CA PHE A 343 -21.65 17.18 -40.84
C PHE A 343 -21.10 16.32 -41.99
N SER A 344 -19.78 16.29 -42.17
CA SER A 344 -19.09 15.34 -43.07
C SER A 344 -18.60 14.07 -42.36
N ALA A 345 -18.72 13.97 -41.04
CA ALA A 345 -18.31 12.82 -40.25
C ALA A 345 -19.43 12.35 -39.30
N LYS A 346 -20.23 11.39 -39.79
CA LYS A 346 -21.09 10.46 -39.02
C LYS A 346 -21.96 11.13 -37.93
N VAL A 347 -23.19 11.48 -38.31
CA VAL A 347 -24.23 12.02 -37.40
C VAL A 347 -24.37 11.11 -36.16
N PRO A 348 -24.19 11.62 -34.93
CA PRO A 348 -24.17 10.82 -33.70
C PRO A 348 -25.56 10.49 -33.13
N THR A 349 -26.64 10.82 -33.86
CA THR A 349 -28.02 10.53 -33.46
C THR A 349 -28.64 9.54 -34.43
N ASP A 350 -28.95 8.35 -33.93
CA ASP A 350 -29.43 7.26 -34.77
C ASP A 350 -30.96 7.14 -34.78
N ILE A 351 -31.67 7.74 -33.82
CA ILE A 351 -33.12 7.68 -33.71
C ILE A 351 -33.68 9.07 -33.42
N ILE A 352 -34.77 9.44 -34.10
CA ILE A 352 -35.47 10.71 -33.97
C ILE A 352 -36.96 10.40 -33.76
N ILE A 353 -37.53 10.87 -32.66
CA ILE A 353 -38.96 10.69 -32.37
C ILE A 353 -39.63 12.06 -32.37
N SER A 354 -40.73 12.17 -33.12
CA SER A 354 -41.65 13.29 -33.08
C SER A 354 -42.92 12.90 -32.36
N ASP A 355 -43.24 13.66 -31.31
CA ASP A 355 -44.52 13.64 -30.62
C ASP A 355 -45.31 14.89 -31.05
N ALA A 356 -46.45 14.69 -31.69
CA ALA A 356 -47.35 15.70 -32.21
C ALA A 356 -47.89 16.63 -31.11
N ARG A 357 -47.86 16.21 -29.84
CA ARG A 357 -48.33 17.00 -28.70
C ARG A 357 -47.23 17.83 -28.05
N LYS A 358 -45.96 17.60 -28.38
CA LYS A 358 -44.80 18.29 -27.80
C LYS A 358 -44.10 19.12 -28.84
N GLU A 359 -43.55 20.28 -28.50
CA GLU A 359 -42.83 21.11 -29.48
C GLU A 359 -41.47 20.51 -29.87
N ALA A 360 -40.78 19.83 -28.94
CA ALA A 360 -39.43 19.31 -29.13
C ALA A 360 -39.39 17.92 -29.80
N PHE A 361 -38.30 17.64 -30.52
CA PHE A 361 -37.93 16.30 -31.00
C PHE A 361 -37.10 15.57 -29.94
N LEU A 362 -37.27 14.26 -29.83
CA LEU A 362 -36.44 13.42 -28.96
C LEU A 362 -35.41 12.67 -29.80
N TYR A 363 -34.16 12.63 -29.33
CA TYR A 363 -33.05 11.97 -30.02
C TYR A 363 -32.49 10.84 -29.15
N TYR A 364 -32.28 9.67 -29.75
CA TYR A 364 -31.72 8.50 -29.08
C TYR A 364 -30.64 7.82 -29.92
N ASP A 365 -29.82 6.99 -29.28
CA ASP A 365 -28.86 6.10 -29.94
C ASP A 365 -29.48 4.72 -30.24
N CYS A 366 -28.82 3.90 -31.07
CA CYS A 366 -29.30 2.56 -31.38
C CYS A 366 -29.38 1.61 -30.16
N SER A 367 -28.81 1.96 -29.00
CA SER A 367 -28.68 1.03 -27.86
C SER A 367 -30.03 0.56 -27.32
N ARG A 368 -31.09 1.35 -27.53
CA ARG A 368 -32.48 0.97 -27.19
C ARG A 368 -32.97 -0.30 -27.88
N PHE A 369 -32.40 -0.65 -29.02
CA PHE A 369 -32.74 -1.86 -29.77
C PHE A 369 -31.85 -3.06 -29.45
N ALA A 370 -30.85 -2.93 -28.56
CA ALA A 370 -29.94 -4.02 -28.23
C ALA A 370 -30.63 -5.24 -27.61
N ASN A 371 -31.81 -5.06 -27.00
CA ASN A 371 -32.61 -6.13 -26.41
C ASN A 371 -33.66 -6.71 -27.36
N TYR A 372 -33.81 -6.16 -28.57
CA TYR A 372 -34.75 -6.66 -29.55
C TYR A 372 -34.09 -7.78 -30.35
N SER A 373 -34.72 -8.95 -30.38
CA SER A 373 -34.37 -10.02 -31.31
C SER A 373 -35.65 -10.61 -31.89
N GLY A 374 -35.59 -11.02 -33.17
CA GLY A 374 -36.72 -11.65 -33.86
C GLY A 374 -37.33 -10.80 -34.97
N LYS A 375 -38.57 -11.14 -35.34
CA LYS A 375 -39.32 -10.56 -36.46
C LYS A 375 -40.35 -9.59 -35.93
N TYR A 376 -40.28 -8.36 -36.42
CA TYR A 376 -41.20 -7.29 -36.07
C TYR A 376 -41.76 -6.64 -37.34
N TYR A 377 -42.81 -5.84 -37.17
CA TYR A 377 -43.53 -5.18 -38.24
C TYR A 377 -43.78 -3.72 -37.88
N ILE A 378 -43.65 -2.85 -38.88
CA ILE A 378 -43.86 -1.41 -38.73
C ILE A 378 -44.76 -0.89 -39.86
N VAL A 379 -45.44 0.22 -39.59
CA VAL A 379 -46.14 1.01 -40.61
C VAL A 379 -45.15 2.02 -41.18
N GLN A 380 -44.44 1.66 -42.25
CA GLN A 380 -43.42 2.48 -42.88
C GLN A 380 -44.06 3.61 -43.70
N ASP A 381 -43.59 4.84 -43.51
CA ASP A 381 -43.87 5.98 -44.38
C ASP A 381 -42.92 5.98 -45.59
N THR A 382 -41.62 6.23 -45.36
CA THR A 382 -40.62 6.32 -46.43
C THR A 382 -39.21 6.00 -45.91
N ILE A 383 -38.25 5.91 -46.84
CA ILE A 383 -36.82 5.79 -46.54
C ILE A 383 -36.09 6.96 -47.20
N LEU A 384 -35.35 7.73 -46.41
CA LEU A 384 -34.61 8.91 -46.88
C LEU A 384 -33.12 8.74 -46.56
N PHE A 385 -32.25 9.16 -47.45
CA PHE A 385 -30.81 8.89 -47.31
C PHE A 385 -30.06 9.99 -46.56
N THR A 386 -30.65 11.18 -46.45
CA THR A 386 -30.05 12.32 -45.76
C THR A 386 -30.82 12.67 -44.50
N PHE A 387 -30.09 13.14 -43.48
CA PHE A 387 -30.68 13.58 -42.22
C PHE A 387 -31.59 14.81 -42.41
N GLN A 388 -31.23 15.73 -43.32
CA GLN A 388 -32.02 16.94 -43.59
C GLN A 388 -33.39 16.61 -44.18
N GLU A 389 -33.45 15.75 -45.21
CA GLU A 389 -34.73 15.30 -45.79
C GLU A 389 -35.57 14.56 -44.75
N THR A 390 -34.91 13.73 -43.93
CA THR A 390 -35.55 13.00 -42.83
C THR A 390 -36.22 13.95 -41.84
N MET A 391 -35.50 14.98 -41.37
CA MET A 391 -36.04 15.98 -40.45
C MET A 391 -37.17 16.81 -41.06
N GLN A 392 -37.06 17.19 -42.34
CA GLN A 392 -38.13 17.88 -43.05
C GLN A 392 -39.39 17.02 -43.14
N ARG A 393 -39.23 15.72 -43.44
CA ARG A 393 -40.37 14.80 -43.51
C ARG A 393 -41.04 14.61 -42.15
N ILE A 394 -40.28 14.38 -41.08
CA ILE A 394 -40.85 14.24 -39.73
C ILE A 394 -41.59 15.52 -39.31
N ARG A 395 -41.04 16.72 -39.59
CA ARG A 395 -41.72 18.00 -39.32
C ARG A 395 -43.06 18.11 -40.05
N LYS A 396 -43.08 17.76 -41.35
CA LYS A 396 -44.30 17.74 -42.16
C LYS A 396 -45.34 16.76 -41.58
N LEU A 397 -44.92 15.57 -41.16
CA LEU A 397 -45.82 14.60 -40.52
C LEU A 397 -46.37 15.11 -39.18
N LYS A 398 -45.53 15.79 -38.40
CA LYS A 398 -45.92 16.44 -37.15
C LYS A 398 -46.94 17.57 -37.35
N GLU A 399 -46.77 18.40 -38.39
CA GLU A 399 -47.73 19.45 -38.78
C GLU A 399 -49.11 18.85 -39.13
N TYR A 400 -49.15 17.61 -39.60
CA TYR A 400 -50.37 16.85 -39.83
C TYR A 400 -50.93 16.16 -38.58
N GLY A 401 -50.32 16.40 -37.40
CA GLY A 401 -50.72 15.78 -36.14
C GLY A 401 -50.36 14.30 -36.04
N MET A 402 -49.36 13.84 -36.81
CA MET A 402 -48.91 12.45 -36.79
C MET A 402 -47.61 12.27 -36.02
N ASP A 403 -47.59 11.26 -35.14
CA ASP A 403 -46.40 10.79 -34.46
C ASP A 403 -45.57 9.93 -35.41
N ALA A 404 -44.31 10.32 -35.62
CA ALA A 404 -43.42 9.63 -36.54
C ALA A 404 -42.04 9.46 -35.92
N THR A 405 -41.46 8.29 -36.15
CA THR A 405 -40.12 7.92 -35.70
C THR A 405 -39.24 7.67 -36.91
N ALA A 406 -38.06 8.27 -36.93
CA ALA A 406 -37.01 7.94 -37.90
C ALA A 406 -35.87 7.20 -37.22
N ILE A 407 -35.46 6.07 -37.79
CA ILE A 407 -34.33 5.28 -37.30
C ILE A 407 -33.31 5.13 -38.42
N TRP A 408 -32.04 5.38 -38.11
CA TRP A 408 -30.94 5.04 -38.98
C TRP A 408 -30.90 3.52 -39.16
N ARG A 409 -31.01 3.09 -40.41
CA ARG A 409 -31.14 1.67 -40.75
C ARG A 409 -29.95 0.83 -40.31
N GLY A 410 -28.77 1.45 -40.11
CA GLY A 410 -27.61 0.79 -39.53
C GLY A 410 -27.79 0.32 -38.07
N CYS A 411 -28.83 0.78 -37.36
CA CYS A 411 -29.23 0.20 -36.07
C CYS A 411 -29.67 -1.27 -36.19
N PHE A 412 -30.15 -1.69 -37.36
CA PHE A 412 -30.58 -3.05 -37.62
C PHE A 412 -29.55 -3.76 -38.50
N LEU A 413 -28.91 -4.81 -37.97
CA LEU A 413 -27.87 -5.55 -38.66
C LEU A 413 -28.32 -6.00 -40.07
N GLY A 414 -27.75 -5.40 -41.12
CA GLY A 414 -28.00 -5.77 -42.53
C GLY A 414 -28.98 -4.88 -43.29
N TYR A 415 -29.57 -3.86 -42.65
CA TYR A 415 -30.35 -2.84 -43.36
C TYR A 415 -29.39 -1.73 -43.79
N GLY A 416 -29.33 -1.45 -45.11
CA GLY A 416 -28.34 -0.54 -45.73
C GLY A 416 -28.37 0.92 -45.23
N THR A 417 -27.82 1.85 -45.99
CA THR A 417 -27.77 3.26 -45.58
C THR A 417 -29.16 3.94 -45.61
N GLY A 418 -29.29 5.03 -44.84
CA GLY A 418 -30.49 5.88 -44.78
C GLY A 418 -31.28 5.76 -43.47
N TYR A 419 -32.30 6.60 -43.36
CA TYR A 419 -33.26 6.67 -42.27
C TYR A 419 -34.60 6.07 -42.71
N LEU A 420 -35.09 5.14 -41.91
CA LEU A 420 -36.40 4.53 -42.04
C LEU A 420 -37.39 5.32 -41.19
N ILE A 421 -38.39 5.92 -41.83
CA ILE A 421 -39.46 6.66 -41.16
C ILE A 421 -40.69 5.75 -41.06
N TYR A 422 -41.24 5.61 -39.86
CA TYR A 422 -42.44 4.83 -39.58
C TYR A 422 -43.32 5.51 -38.53
N PHE A 423 -44.58 5.11 -38.51
CA PHE A 423 -45.58 5.62 -37.57
C PHE A 423 -45.65 4.75 -36.32
N ASP A 424 -45.85 5.42 -35.18
CA ASP A 424 -46.19 4.81 -33.90
C ASP A 424 -45.14 3.77 -33.40
N GLU A 425 -45.59 2.59 -32.97
CA GLU A 425 -44.76 1.54 -32.35
C GLU A 425 -44.27 0.46 -33.33
N ILE A 426 -43.36 -0.39 -32.83
CA ILE A 426 -42.89 -1.60 -33.50
C ILE A 426 -43.73 -2.78 -33.01
N TYR A 427 -44.41 -3.48 -33.93
CA TYR A 427 -45.36 -4.54 -33.59
C TYR A 427 -44.74 -5.95 -33.74
N PRO A 428 -45.13 -6.91 -32.87
CA PRO A 428 -44.66 -8.29 -32.97
C PRO A 428 -45.39 -9.10 -34.07
N ASP A 429 -46.57 -8.66 -34.51
CA ASP A 429 -47.46 -9.41 -35.41
C ASP A 429 -48.04 -8.54 -36.53
N THR A 430 -48.43 -9.19 -37.63
CA THR A 430 -48.96 -8.51 -38.84
C THR A 430 -50.40 -8.01 -38.69
N SER A 431 -51.20 -8.59 -37.78
CA SER A 431 -52.58 -8.16 -37.54
C SER A 431 -52.62 -6.77 -36.92
N SER A 432 -51.85 -6.55 -35.86
CA SER A 432 -51.74 -5.26 -35.16
C SER A 432 -51.22 -4.16 -36.10
N THR A 433 -50.19 -4.46 -36.91
CA THR A 433 -49.65 -3.48 -37.87
C THR A 433 -50.65 -3.12 -38.99
N ARG A 434 -51.50 -4.06 -39.41
CA ARG A 434 -52.54 -3.77 -40.41
C ARG A 434 -53.64 -2.88 -39.84
N ALA A 435 -54.06 -3.12 -38.60
CA ALA A 435 -55.01 -2.25 -37.92
C ALA A 435 -54.46 -0.82 -37.79
N GLU A 436 -53.17 -0.66 -37.46
CA GLU A 436 -52.55 0.67 -37.39
C GLU A 436 -52.36 1.32 -38.77
N LEU A 437 -52.08 0.54 -39.81
CA LEU A 437 -52.05 1.05 -41.18
C LEU A 437 -53.43 1.61 -41.59
N GLU A 438 -54.51 0.90 -41.29
CA GLU A 438 -55.89 1.37 -41.52
C GLU A 438 -56.20 2.64 -40.72
N ALA A 439 -55.79 2.69 -39.43
CA ALA A 439 -55.94 3.88 -38.59
C ALA A 439 -55.16 5.08 -39.14
N THR A 440 -53.94 4.84 -39.64
CA THR A 440 -53.08 5.86 -40.27
C THR A 440 -53.74 6.40 -41.54
N TYR A 441 -54.32 5.54 -42.39
CA TYR A 441 -55.07 5.98 -43.57
C TYR A 441 -56.28 6.83 -43.20
N LEU A 442 -57.02 6.45 -42.16
CA LEU A 442 -58.16 7.25 -41.67
C LEU A 442 -57.69 8.62 -41.15
N ARG A 443 -56.63 8.68 -40.33
CA ARG A 443 -56.06 9.96 -39.86
C ARG A 443 -55.63 10.86 -41.00
N THR A 444 -55.01 10.28 -42.02
CA THR A 444 -54.57 11.00 -43.22
C THR A 444 -55.74 11.55 -44.03
N PHE A 445 -56.80 10.74 -44.18
CA PHE A 445 -58.02 11.13 -44.89
C PHE A 445 -58.71 12.33 -44.21
N PHE A 446 -58.77 12.32 -42.87
CA PHE A 446 -59.40 13.41 -42.11
C PHE A 446 -58.54 14.68 -41.99
N SER A 447 -57.20 14.58 -42.07
CA SER A 447 -56.30 15.72 -41.97
C SER A 447 -56.11 16.49 -43.29
N SER A 448 -56.77 16.07 -44.38
CA SER A 448 -56.55 16.59 -45.74
C SER A 448 -55.08 16.56 -46.21
N ALA A 449 -54.25 15.76 -45.54
CA ALA A 449 -52.84 15.62 -45.85
C ALA A 449 -52.66 14.73 -47.08
N THR A 450 -52.14 15.29 -48.18
CA THR A 450 -51.60 14.48 -49.27
C THR A 450 -50.26 13.89 -48.85
N ILE A 451 -50.27 12.64 -48.38
CA ILE A 451 -49.04 11.88 -48.16
C ILE A 451 -48.51 11.46 -49.53
N ASP A 452 -47.35 11.99 -49.90
CA ASP A 452 -46.69 11.77 -51.20
C ASP A 452 -46.32 10.29 -51.49
N SER A 453 -46.40 9.40 -50.48
CA SER A 453 -46.15 7.96 -50.62
C SER A 453 -47.10 7.16 -49.73
N PRO A 454 -47.78 6.12 -50.23
CA PRO A 454 -48.66 5.32 -49.38
C PRO A 454 -47.85 4.58 -48.33
N ALA A 455 -48.24 4.74 -47.06
CA ALA A 455 -47.68 3.97 -45.96
C ALA A 455 -47.84 2.46 -46.24
N LYS A 456 -46.87 1.66 -45.82
CA LYS A 456 -46.87 0.21 -46.07
C LYS A 456 -46.38 -0.58 -44.86
N VAL A 457 -46.88 -1.80 -44.71
CA VAL A 457 -46.35 -2.73 -43.71
C VAL A 457 -44.97 -3.22 -44.16
N THR A 458 -43.95 -2.94 -43.36
CA THR A 458 -42.59 -3.43 -43.59
C THR A 458 -42.18 -4.36 -42.45
N LYS A 459 -41.55 -5.48 -42.81
CA LYS A 459 -40.98 -6.44 -41.88
C LYS A 459 -39.55 -6.05 -41.50
N LEU A 460 -39.28 -5.99 -40.20
CA LEU A 460 -37.96 -5.81 -39.60
C LEU A 460 -37.47 -7.14 -39.03
N GLU A 461 -36.29 -7.60 -39.45
CA GLU A 461 -35.58 -8.72 -38.84
C GLU A 461 -34.41 -8.16 -38.03
N ILE A 462 -34.53 -8.25 -36.69
CA ILE A 462 -33.50 -7.77 -35.77
C ILE A 462 -32.74 -9.00 -35.28
N LYS A 463 -31.43 -9.02 -35.52
CA LYS A 463 -30.53 -10.13 -35.18
C LYS A 463 -29.96 -10.01 -33.79
#